data_AF-A0A847F602-F1
#
_entry.id   AF-A0A847F602-F1
#
_cell.length_a   1.000
_cell.length_b   1.000
_cell.length_c   1.000
_cell.angle_alpha   90.00
_cell.angle_beta   90.00
_cell.angle_gamma   90.00
#
_symmetry.space_group_name_H-M   'P 1'
#
loop_
_entity.id
_entity.type
_entity.pdbx_description
1 polymer ?
#
loop_
_entity_poly.entity_id
_entity_poly.type
_entity_poly.pdbx_seq_one_letter_code
_entity_poly.pdbx_strand_id
1 'polypeptide(L)' 'ENQDEACDLDVVTEARSLDSLDVVLNNSLAFGGYDASLILAAPGKLGELQP' A
#
# COMPACT_ATOMS: atom_id res chain seq x y z
N GLU A 1 4.24 -22.04 -1.66
CA GLU A 1 4.16 -21.42 -0.33
C GLU A 1 2.72 -20.94 -0.11
N ASN A 2 2.24 -20.96 1.13
CA ASN A 2 0.84 -20.76 1.53
C ASN A 2 0.18 -19.55 0.84
N GLN A 3 -0.60 -19.82 -0.22
CA GLN A 3 -1.68 -18.96 -0.67
C GLN A 3 -2.92 -19.47 0.06
N ASP A 4 -3.20 -18.87 1.23
CA ASP A 4 -4.46 -19.12 1.94
C ASP A 4 -5.61 -18.72 1.00
N GLU A 5 -6.62 -19.59 0.84
CA GLU A 5 -7.77 -19.31 -0.04
C GLU A 5 -8.52 -18.03 0.37
N ALA A 6 -8.46 -17.65 1.65
CA ALA A 6 -9.05 -16.42 2.15
C ALA A 6 -8.25 -15.16 1.77
N CYS A 7 -6.99 -15.30 1.34
CA CYS A 7 -6.10 -14.20 0.97
C CYS A 7 -5.81 -14.23 -0.53
N ASP A 8 -6.80 -13.84 -1.35
CA ASP A 8 -6.73 -13.80 -2.81
C ASP A 8 -5.92 -12.62 -3.39
N LEU A 9 -4.87 -12.20 -2.67
CA LEU A 9 -4.03 -11.06 -3.01
C LEU A 9 -2.74 -11.49 -3.72
N ASP A 10 -2.27 -10.67 -4.67
CA ASP A 10 -0.93 -10.80 -5.25
C ASP A 10 0.13 -10.34 -4.23
N VAL A 11 0.56 -11.25 -3.37
CA VAL A 11 1.62 -11.00 -2.38
C VAL A 11 2.98 -11.09 -3.08
N VAL A 12 3.62 -9.94 -3.24
CA VAL A 12 4.95 -9.83 -3.82
C VAL A 12 6.01 -10.12 -2.75
N THR A 13 6.66 -11.28 -2.83
CA THR A 13 7.69 -11.72 -1.87
C THR A 13 9.11 -11.30 -2.24
N GLU A 14 9.34 -10.87 -3.48
CA GLU A 14 10.63 -10.39 -3.97
C GLU A 14 10.52 -8.99 -4.58
N ALA A 15 11.53 -8.16 -4.33
CA ALA A 15 11.54 -6.79 -4.84
C ALA A 15 11.58 -6.79 -6.39
N ARG A 16 10.52 -6.27 -7.01
CA ARG A 16 10.46 -5.99 -8.46
C ARG A 16 10.46 -4.49 -8.71
N SER A 17 11.27 -4.03 -9.67
CA SER A 17 11.13 -2.67 -10.18
C SER A 17 9.80 -2.56 -10.91
N LEU A 18 9.00 -1.57 -10.55
CA LEU A 18 7.75 -1.25 -11.23
C LEU A 18 7.88 0.16 -11.79
N ASP A 19 7.95 0.26 -13.10
CA ASP A 19 8.20 1.54 -13.79
C ASP A 19 6.99 2.50 -13.72
N SER A 20 5.84 2.04 -13.21
CA SER A 20 4.56 2.75 -13.25
C SER A 20 3.86 2.90 -11.89
N LEU A 21 4.58 2.80 -10.77
CA LEU A 21 3.99 3.04 -9.45
C LEU A 21 4.00 4.53 -9.09
N ASP A 22 2.86 5.18 -9.29
CA ASP A 22 2.68 6.60 -8.98
C ASP A 22 2.29 6.86 -7.51
N VAL A 23 1.65 5.89 -6.85
CA VAL A 23 1.11 6.02 -5.50
C VAL A 23 1.29 4.71 -4.74
N VAL A 24 1.70 4.81 -3.47
CA VAL A 24 1.81 3.67 -2.55
C VAL A 24 1.15 3.99 -1.22
N LEU A 25 0.64 2.95 -0.56
CA LEU A 25 0.11 3.02 0.79
C LEU A 25 0.98 2.15 1.72
N ASN A 26 1.36 2.72 2.87
CA ASN A 26 1.97 1.99 3.97
C ASN A 26 0.94 1.88 5.10
N ASN A 27 0.43 0.68 5.33
CA ASN A 27 -0.56 0.41 6.37
C ASN A 27 0.12 -0.17 7.60
N SER A 28 -0.20 0.37 8.77
CA SER A 28 0.18 -0.13 10.08
C SER A 28 -1.07 -0.43 10.87
N LEU A 29 -1.33 -1.72 11.13
CA LEU A 29 -2.50 -2.20 11.86
C LEU A 29 -2.02 -2.79 13.19
N ALA A 30 -2.04 -1.97 14.25
CA ALA A 30 -1.42 -2.32 15.53
C ALA A 30 -2.42 -2.84 16.57
N PHE A 31 -1.92 -3.62 17.52
CA PHE A 31 -2.70 -4.05 18.69
C PHE A 31 -3.27 -2.85 19.44
N GLY A 32 -4.49 -3.01 19.96
CA GLY A 32 -5.22 -1.93 20.63
C GLY A 32 -6.04 -1.06 19.68
N GLY A 33 -6.13 -1.41 18.40
CA GLY A 33 -6.98 -0.72 17.42
C GLY A 33 -6.39 0.60 16.91
N TYR A 34 -5.07 0.75 17.00
CA TYR A 34 -4.37 1.92 16.48
C TYR A 34 -3.96 1.68 15.04
N ASP A 35 -4.90 1.97 14.14
CA ASP A 35 -4.67 1.82 12.71
C ASP A 35 -4.20 3.14 12.09
N ALA A 36 -3.17 3.05 11.25
CA ALA A 36 -2.62 4.19 10.53
C ALA A 36 -2.26 3.82 9.10
N SER A 37 -2.46 4.74 8.18
CA SER A 37 -2.05 4.61 6.78
C SER A 37 -1.32 5.87 6.32
N LEU A 38 -0.20 5.69 5.64
CA LEU A 38 0.55 6.75 4.99
C LEU A 38 0.45 6.58 3.47
N ILE A 39 0.02 7.63 2.78
CA ILE A 39 0.02 7.70 1.32
C ILE A 39 1.26 8.45 0.87
N LEU A 40 2.06 7.84 -0.01
CA LEU A 40 3.15 8.50 -0.72
C LEU A 40 2.82 8.49 -2.21
N ALA A 41 2.96 9.64 -2.86
CA ALA A 41 2.64 9.81 -4.27
C ALA A 41 3.77 10.55 -4.97
N ALA A 42 4.02 10.20 -6.24
CA ALA A 42 4.90 10.98 -7.09
C ALA A 42 4.34 12.42 -7.27
N PRO A 43 5.21 13.41 -7.55
CA PRO A 43 4.79 14.79 -7.69
C PRO A 43 3.60 14.97 -8.65
N GLY A 44 2.56 15.68 -8.21
CA GLY A 44 1.36 15.96 -9.01
C GLY A 44 0.38 14.80 -9.16
N LYS A 45 0.62 13.64 -8.54
CA LYS A 45 -0.30 12.47 -8.57
C LYS A 45 -1.31 12.47 -7.43
N LEU A 46 -0.96 13.08 -6.30
CA LEU A 46 -1.94 13.44 -5.28
C LEU A 46 -2.56 14.77 -5.71
N GLY A 47 -3.88 14.79 -5.92
CA GLY A 47 -4.61 16.00 -6.26
C GLY A 47 -4.52 17.06 -5.16
N GLU A 48 -5.08 18.25 -5.42
CA GLU A 48 -5.22 19.25 -4.36
C GLU A 48 -6.09 18.69 -3.23
N LEU A 49 -5.58 18.74 -2.00
CA LEU A 49 -6.38 18.43 -0.82
C LEU A 49 -7.54 19.43 -0.78
N GLN A 50 -8.75 18.93 -1.05
CA GLN A 50 -9.95 19.73 -0.85
C GLN A 50 -10.16 19.91 0.67
N PRO A 51 -10.35 21.15 1.16
CA PRO A 51 -10.55 21.44 2.58
C PRO A 51 -11.75 20.71 3.20
#